data_AF-U2ZZX0-F1
#
_entry.id   AF-U2ZZX0-F1
#
_cell.length_a   1.000
_cell.length_b   1.000
_cell.length_c   1.000
_cell.angle_alpha   90.00
_cell.angle_beta   90.00
_cell.angle_gamma   90.00
#
_symmetry.space_group_name_H-M   'P 1'
#
loop_
_entity.id
_entity.type
_entity.pdbx_description
1 polymer ?
#
loop_
_entity_poly.entity_id
_entity_poly.type
_entity_poly.pdbx_seq_one_letter_code
_entity_poly.pdbx_strand_id
1 'polypeptide(L)'
;MVKLVGESLPLIPLILQQFSQWGACQCDVIFPLQMYWERSILNTLSNSAEQTSKKQARIGWVKEIHPENHRVKVDFYGNAYGQPVWAVLGRGFTRSEIHLAIDNQLDCRIEFVGEDLDVPILTDIYLSLAEQQELVIKAKRVVLEGKEEVTIRSGEVATKFSGNDGRITTKATHISSRAEKVHKIQGSKITLN
;
A
#
# COMPACT_ATOMS: atom_id res chain seq x y z
N MET A 1 -3.10 -31.88 -46.37
CA MET A 1 -2.37 -32.38 -47.56
C MET A 1 -1.28 -31.37 -47.87
N VAL A 2 -0.02 -31.84 -47.82
CA VAL A 2 1.22 -31.30 -48.43
C VAL A 2 1.95 -30.10 -47.78
N LYS A 3 3.22 -30.41 -47.47
CA LYS A 3 4.38 -29.62 -46.99
C LYS A 3 4.94 -28.66 -48.06
N LEU A 4 5.83 -27.73 -47.64
CA LEU A 4 7.25 -27.55 -48.06
C LEU A 4 7.73 -26.15 -47.56
N VAL A 5 8.67 -26.02 -46.60
CA VAL A 5 10.17 -26.09 -46.65
C VAL A 5 10.86 -24.77 -47.07
N GLY A 6 11.88 -24.35 -46.29
CA GLY A 6 12.99 -23.45 -46.68
C GLY A 6 13.18 -22.23 -45.75
N GLU A 7 13.93 -22.32 -44.64
CA GLU A 7 15.38 -22.04 -44.46
C GLU A 7 15.86 -20.60 -44.72
N SER A 8 16.37 -19.93 -43.67
CA SER A 8 17.73 -19.34 -43.65
C SER A 8 18.05 -18.71 -42.28
N LEU A 9 19.16 -19.16 -41.68
CA LEU A 9 19.85 -18.56 -40.52
C LEU A 9 20.75 -17.40 -40.97
N PRO A 10 21.30 -16.63 -40.01
CA PRO A 10 22.76 -16.63 -39.93
C PRO A 10 23.32 -16.71 -38.50
N LEU A 11 24.24 -17.68 -38.34
CA LEU A 11 25.65 -17.54 -37.94
C LEU A 11 26.00 -16.81 -36.62
N ILE A 12 26.41 -17.61 -35.63
CA ILE A 12 27.40 -17.24 -34.61
C ILE A 12 28.51 -18.33 -34.64
N PRO A 13 29.81 -17.97 -34.65
CA PRO A 13 30.87 -18.89 -35.06
C PRO A 13 31.42 -19.80 -33.94
N LEU A 14 31.99 -20.91 -34.45
CA LEU A 14 33.00 -21.85 -33.95
C LEU A 14 33.90 -21.31 -32.83
N ILE A 15 34.37 -22.15 -31.90
CA ILE A 15 35.52 -23.05 -32.09
C ILE A 15 35.47 -24.20 -31.06
N LEU A 16 35.32 -25.42 -31.59
CA LEU A 16 36.20 -26.61 -31.46
C LEU A 16 36.88 -26.89 -30.10
N GLN A 17 37.08 -28.12 -29.65
CA GLN A 17 36.65 -29.49 -29.95
C GLN A 17 37.59 -30.37 -29.10
N GLN A 18 37.11 -31.53 -28.64
CA GLN A 18 37.88 -32.74 -28.28
C GLN A 18 38.77 -32.60 -27.01
N PHE A 19 38.80 -33.55 -26.08
CA PHE A 19 38.99 -34.98 -26.26
C PHE A 19 38.35 -35.75 -25.09
N SER A 20 37.54 -36.75 -25.42
CA SER A 20 37.18 -37.84 -24.52
C SER A 20 38.04 -39.05 -24.81
N GLN A 21 38.75 -39.54 -23.80
CA GLN A 21 39.06 -40.94 -23.46
C GLN A 21 40.36 -40.98 -22.67
N TRP A 22 40.40 -41.86 -21.66
CA TRP A 22 41.44 -42.83 -21.29
C TRP A 22 41.29 -43.09 -19.79
N GLY A 23 41.18 -44.37 -19.44
CA GLY A 23 40.79 -44.84 -18.13
C GLY A 23 41.93 -45.21 -17.18
N ALA A 24 41.48 -45.71 -16.03
CA ALA A 24 42.16 -46.54 -15.03
C ALA A 24 43.26 -45.91 -14.14
N CYS A 25 42.97 -46.00 -12.84
CA CYS A 25 43.84 -46.30 -11.69
C CYS A 25 45.27 -45.75 -11.68
N GLN A 26 45.65 -45.02 -10.63
CA GLN A 26 46.45 -45.56 -9.51
C GLN A 26 46.65 -44.49 -8.42
N CYS A 27 46.77 -44.96 -7.18
CA CYS A 27 47.41 -44.26 -6.05
C CYS A 27 48.78 -43.70 -6.52
N ASP A 28 49.37 -42.65 -5.97
CA ASP A 28 49.72 -42.49 -4.57
C ASP A 28 50.52 -41.17 -4.42
N VAL A 29 50.52 -40.62 -3.21
CA VAL A 29 51.49 -39.67 -2.59
C VAL A 29 51.80 -38.24 -3.16
N ILE A 30 51.62 -37.27 -2.23
CA ILE A 30 52.56 -36.22 -1.77
C ILE A 30 52.38 -34.75 -2.24
N PHE A 31 51.90 -33.95 -1.25
CA PHE A 31 52.16 -32.53 -0.90
C PHE A 31 51.54 -31.40 -1.77
N PRO A 32 51.29 -30.18 -1.22
CA PRO A 32 51.66 -29.66 0.12
C PRO A 32 50.53 -28.96 0.91
N LEU A 33 50.87 -28.63 2.16
CA LEU A 33 50.29 -27.61 3.02
C LEU A 33 49.59 -26.45 2.30
N GLN A 34 48.25 -26.40 2.30
CA GLN A 34 47.49 -25.15 2.40
C GLN A 34 46.01 -25.42 2.74
N MET A 35 45.74 -26.08 3.87
CA MET A 35 44.37 -26.37 4.28
C MET A 35 44.10 -25.96 5.74
N TYR A 36 44.46 -24.72 6.06
CA TYR A 36 44.02 -24.04 7.27
C TYR A 36 43.92 -22.55 6.96
N TRP A 37 42.91 -22.14 6.19
CA TRP A 37 42.36 -20.76 6.25
C TRP A 37 40.99 -20.58 5.55
N GLU A 38 40.19 -21.64 5.37
CA GLU A 38 38.82 -21.51 4.82
C GLU A 38 37.71 -22.05 5.74
N ARG A 39 38.03 -22.41 7.00
CA ARG A 39 37.01 -22.75 8.00
C ARG A 39 36.60 -21.61 8.95
N SER A 40 37.24 -20.45 8.87
CA SER A 40 36.82 -19.26 9.66
C SER A 40 35.83 -18.34 8.94
N ILE A 41 35.58 -18.52 7.64
CA ILE A 41 34.67 -17.65 6.88
C ILE A 41 33.25 -18.25 6.79
N LEU A 42 33.08 -19.57 6.91
CA LEU A 42 31.76 -20.20 6.79
C LEU A 42 31.00 -20.42 8.12
N ASN A 43 31.62 -20.18 9.29
CA ASN A 43 30.91 -20.18 10.58
C ASN A 43 30.58 -18.77 11.12
N THR A 44 30.94 -17.71 10.38
CA THR A 44 30.62 -16.32 10.75
C THR A 44 29.51 -15.73 9.86
N LEU A 45 29.03 -16.47 8.86
CA LEU A 45 27.94 -16.05 7.96
C LEU A 45 26.63 -16.83 8.18
N SER A 46 26.51 -17.61 9.26
CA SER A 46 25.21 -18.19 9.67
C SER A 46 24.62 -17.56 10.94
N ASN A 47 25.23 -16.50 11.48
CA ASN A 47 24.74 -15.75 12.65
C ASN A 47 24.46 -14.27 12.37
N SER A 48 24.32 -13.91 11.09
CA SER A 48 23.74 -12.63 10.66
C SER A 48 22.52 -12.84 9.76
N ALA A 49 21.87 -14.00 9.87
CA ALA A 49 20.45 -14.09 9.56
C ALA A 49 19.72 -13.28 10.65
N GLU A 50 19.56 -11.99 10.38
CA GLU A 50 18.43 -11.17 10.79
C GLU A 50 17.73 -11.67 12.07
N GLN A 51 18.35 -11.41 13.23
CA GLN A 51 17.54 -11.09 14.41
C GLN A 51 16.95 -9.69 14.21
N THR A 52 16.15 -9.52 13.16
CA THR A 52 15.08 -8.54 13.18
C THR A 52 14.01 -9.17 14.07
N SER A 53 14.09 -8.90 15.39
CA SER A 53 12.95 -9.11 16.29
C SER A 53 11.72 -8.59 15.54
N LYS A 54 10.78 -9.48 15.23
CA LYS A 54 9.69 -9.19 14.30
C LYS A 54 8.88 -8.06 14.92
N LYS A 55 9.16 -6.82 14.52
CA LYS A 55 8.35 -5.64 14.83
C LYS A 55 7.04 -5.80 14.07
N GLN A 56 6.19 -6.69 14.56
CA GLN A 56 5.01 -7.09 13.84
C GLN A 56 3.93 -6.04 14.10
N ALA A 57 3.98 -4.97 13.31
CA ALA A 57 2.89 -4.03 13.20
C ALA A 57 1.60 -4.82 12.90
N ARG A 58 0.52 -4.42 13.55
CA ARG A 58 -0.81 -5.02 13.38
C ARG A 58 -1.77 -3.98 12.83
N ILE A 59 -2.74 -4.46 12.09
CA ILE A 59 -3.89 -3.64 11.69
C ILE A 59 -4.94 -3.73 12.80
N GLY A 60 -5.57 -2.60 13.07
CA GLY A 60 -6.65 -2.48 14.04
C GLY A 60 -7.48 -1.25 13.80
N TRP A 61 -8.27 -0.85 14.79
CA TRP A 61 -9.18 0.28 14.72
C TRP A 61 -9.23 1.00 16.08
N VAL A 62 -9.50 2.29 16.04
CA VAL A 62 -9.70 3.09 17.25
C VAL A 62 -11.14 2.95 17.73
N LYS A 63 -11.33 2.69 19.03
CA LYS A 63 -12.66 2.64 19.67
C LYS A 63 -13.00 3.92 20.42
N GLU A 64 -12.02 4.51 21.09
CA GLU A 64 -12.25 5.65 21.99
C GLU A 64 -11.00 6.52 22.10
N ILE A 65 -11.19 7.81 22.41
CA ILE A 65 -10.12 8.77 22.71
C ILE A 65 -10.18 9.19 24.18
N HIS A 66 -9.03 9.20 24.86
CA HIS A 66 -8.95 9.69 26.23
C HIS A 66 -9.25 11.21 26.29
N PRO A 67 -9.92 11.75 27.32
CA PRO A 67 -10.23 13.18 27.41
C PRO A 67 -9.02 14.12 27.30
N GLU A 68 -7.85 13.64 27.70
CA GLU A 68 -6.58 14.37 27.64
C GLU A 68 -5.90 14.32 26.26
N ASN A 69 -6.47 13.64 25.26
CA ASN A 69 -5.95 13.47 23.89
C ASN A 69 -4.57 12.80 23.74
N HIS A 70 -3.94 12.32 24.81
CA HIS A 70 -2.62 11.67 24.73
C HIS A 70 -2.67 10.16 24.45
N ARG A 71 -3.83 9.53 24.66
CA ARG A 71 -4.03 8.09 24.54
C ARG A 71 -5.32 7.77 23.82
N VAL A 72 -5.32 6.66 23.10
CA VAL A 72 -6.48 6.13 22.39
C VAL A 72 -6.68 4.68 22.77
N LYS A 73 -7.94 4.28 22.86
CA LYS A 73 -8.32 2.89 23.07
C LYS A 73 -8.40 2.23 21.70
N VAL A 74 -7.55 1.25 21.45
CA VAL A 74 -7.43 0.56 20.17
C VAL A 74 -7.71 -0.92 20.34
N ASP A 75 -8.21 -1.53 19.28
CA ASP A 75 -8.34 -2.98 19.17
C ASP A 75 -7.74 -3.41 17.85
N PHE A 76 -7.19 -4.62 17.78
CA PHE A 76 -6.37 -5.05 16.66
C PHE A 76 -6.47 -6.54 16.40
N TYR A 77 -6.10 -6.95 15.19
CA TYR A 77 -6.13 -8.35 14.81
C TYR A 77 -5.18 -9.20 15.69
N GLY A 78 -5.72 -10.30 16.22
CA GLY A 78 -4.99 -11.20 17.11
C GLY A 78 -4.76 -10.64 18.51
N ASN A 79 -5.59 -9.69 18.95
CA ASN A 79 -5.57 -9.21 20.33
C ASN A 79 -5.86 -10.35 21.32
N ALA A 80 -4.85 -10.72 22.13
CA ALA A 80 -4.93 -11.82 23.08
C ALA A 80 -5.81 -11.50 24.30
N TYR A 81 -6.02 -10.21 24.60
CA TYR A 81 -6.78 -9.77 25.77
C TYR A 81 -8.30 -9.84 25.54
N GLY A 82 -8.75 -9.97 24.29
CA GLY A 82 -10.18 -9.97 23.93
C GLY A 82 -10.89 -8.64 24.23
N GLN A 83 -10.15 -7.59 24.60
CA GLN A 83 -10.68 -6.27 24.93
C GLN A 83 -9.79 -5.16 24.38
N PRO A 84 -10.35 -4.00 23.98
CA PRO A 84 -9.56 -2.87 23.51
C PRO A 84 -8.57 -2.36 24.57
N VAL A 85 -7.34 -2.09 24.16
CA VAL A 85 -6.22 -1.68 25.01
C VAL A 85 -5.84 -0.22 24.80
N TRP A 86 -5.21 0.40 25.81
CA TRP A 86 -4.78 1.79 25.74
C TRP A 86 -3.45 1.94 25.01
N ALA A 87 -3.49 2.51 23.81
CA ALA A 87 -2.32 2.85 23.02
C ALA A 87 -1.90 4.31 23.17
N VAL A 88 -0.60 4.53 23.02
CA VAL A 88 0.00 5.87 22.89
C VAL A 88 -0.06 6.32 21.43
N LEU A 89 -0.23 7.61 21.20
CA LEU A 89 -0.15 8.18 19.85
C LEU A 89 1.31 8.30 19.43
N GLY A 90 1.72 7.60 18.37
CA GLY A 90 3.09 7.62 17.84
C GLY A 90 3.43 8.89 17.06
N ARG A 91 2.41 9.62 16.61
CA ARG A 91 2.55 10.94 15.98
C ARG A 91 1.51 11.91 16.52
N GLY A 92 1.69 13.20 16.22
CA GLY A 92 0.76 14.27 16.61
C GLY A 92 -0.55 14.26 15.81
N PHE A 93 -1.39 13.26 16.03
CA PHE A 93 -2.75 13.24 15.48
C PHE A 93 -3.60 14.34 16.10
N THR A 94 -4.36 15.02 15.26
CA THR A 94 -5.40 15.95 15.69
C THR A 94 -6.62 15.20 16.22
N ARG A 95 -7.38 15.83 17.10
CA ARG A 95 -8.64 15.27 17.61
C ARG A 95 -9.63 14.93 16.48
N SER A 96 -9.63 15.74 15.42
CA SER A 96 -10.49 15.53 14.25
C SER A 96 -10.13 14.28 13.47
N GLU A 97 -8.84 13.98 13.30
CA GLU A 97 -8.39 12.75 12.61
C GLU A 97 -8.77 11.50 13.39
N ILE A 98 -8.65 11.54 14.72
CA ILE A 98 -9.02 10.41 15.58
C ILE A 98 -10.55 10.20 15.55
N HIS A 99 -11.33 11.28 15.61
CA HIS A 99 -12.80 11.18 15.46
C HIS A 99 -13.20 10.66 14.08
N LEU A 100 -12.51 11.07 13.02
CA LEU A 100 -12.75 10.53 11.68
C LEU A 100 -12.49 9.02 11.64
N ALA A 101 -11.44 8.55 12.30
CA ALA A 101 -11.11 7.13 12.42
C ALA A 101 -12.16 6.35 13.23
N ILE A 102 -12.68 6.93 14.31
CA ILE A 102 -13.73 6.30 15.13
C ILE A 102 -15.06 6.26 14.37
N ASP A 103 -15.51 7.39 13.83
CA ASP A 103 -16.81 7.53 13.15
C ASP A 103 -16.92 6.59 11.94
N ASN A 104 -15.81 6.37 11.24
CA ASN A 104 -15.77 5.53 10.05
C ASN A 104 -15.13 4.17 10.29
N GLN A 105 -14.69 3.83 11.51
CA GLN A 105 -13.97 2.56 11.79
C GLN A 105 -12.78 2.32 10.85
N LEU A 106 -11.95 3.35 10.65
CA LEU A 106 -10.81 3.29 9.74
C LEU A 106 -9.74 2.31 10.23
N ASP A 107 -9.12 1.61 9.28
CA ASP A 107 -7.95 0.78 9.54
C ASP A 107 -6.79 1.62 10.06
N CYS A 108 -6.14 1.12 11.09
CA CYS A 108 -5.08 1.79 11.80
C CYS A 108 -3.88 0.86 11.91
N ARG A 109 -2.67 1.41 11.73
CA ARG A 109 -1.43 0.69 11.99
C ARG A 109 -1.05 0.85 13.46
N ILE A 110 -0.92 -0.27 14.14
CA ILE A 110 -0.53 -0.32 15.55
C ILE A 110 0.80 -1.05 15.63
N GLU A 111 1.80 -0.36 16.16
CA GLU A 111 3.12 -0.89 16.44
C GLU A 111 3.28 -1.13 17.94
N PHE A 112 4.29 -1.91 18.31
CA PHE A 112 4.53 -2.31 19.69
C PHE A 112 5.96 -1.97 20.06
N VAL A 113 6.17 -1.57 21.32
CA VAL A 113 7.51 -1.30 21.83
C VAL A 113 8.25 -2.63 21.99
N GLY A 114 9.18 -2.91 21.07
CA GLY A 114 9.87 -4.20 21.04
C GLY A 114 8.93 -5.33 20.59
N GLU A 115 8.82 -6.38 21.40
CA GLU A 115 7.88 -7.50 21.19
C GLU A 115 6.75 -7.52 22.25
N ASP A 116 6.66 -6.47 23.06
CA ASP A 116 5.69 -6.38 24.14
C ASP A 116 4.32 -5.87 23.65
N LEU A 117 3.31 -6.73 23.75
CA LEU A 117 1.93 -6.41 23.37
C LEU A 117 1.24 -5.47 24.36
N ASP A 118 1.83 -5.22 25.54
CA ASP A 118 1.27 -4.36 26.58
C ASP A 118 1.42 -2.87 26.29
N VAL A 119 2.32 -2.50 25.36
CA VAL A 119 2.60 -1.11 25.01
C VAL A 119 2.35 -0.83 23.52
N PRO A 120 1.07 -0.79 23.10
CA PRO A 120 0.71 -0.47 21.72
C PRO A 120 0.89 1.04 21.42
N ILE A 121 1.28 1.32 20.18
CA ILE A 121 1.50 2.66 19.63
C ILE A 121 0.71 2.78 18.33
N LEU A 122 -0.21 3.74 18.25
CA LEU A 122 -0.90 4.07 17.01
C LEU A 122 0.04 4.91 16.12
N THR A 123 0.46 4.39 14.98
CA THR A 123 1.41 5.06 14.09
C THR A 123 0.74 5.69 12.87
N ASP A 124 -0.23 5.01 12.27
CA ASP A 124 -0.94 5.50 11.08
C ASP A 124 -2.45 5.20 11.14
N ILE A 125 -3.22 6.05 10.48
CA ILE A 125 -4.65 5.86 10.21
C ILE A 125 -4.79 5.84 8.69
N TYR A 126 -5.28 4.74 8.14
CA TYR A 126 -5.50 4.55 6.71
C TYR A 126 -6.90 4.99 6.32
N LEU A 127 -6.99 5.87 5.34
CA LEU A 127 -8.26 6.30 4.73
C LEU A 127 -8.73 5.32 3.64
N SER A 128 -8.37 4.03 3.73
CA SER A 128 -8.75 3.05 2.72
C SER A 128 -10.23 2.69 2.90
N LEU A 129 -11.08 3.19 2.01
CA LEU A 129 -12.53 2.93 2.02
C LEU A 129 -12.91 1.67 1.26
N ALA A 130 -11.94 0.83 0.88
CA ALA A 130 -12.13 -0.26 -0.07
C ALA A 130 -13.21 -1.27 0.34
N GLU A 131 -13.47 -1.41 1.64
CA GLU A 131 -14.48 -2.31 2.19
C GLU A 131 -15.53 -1.60 3.06
N GLN A 132 -15.51 -0.26 3.13
CA GLN A 132 -16.43 0.49 3.98
C GLN A 132 -17.73 0.81 3.26
N GLN A 133 -18.86 0.54 3.93
CA GLN A 133 -20.20 0.75 3.36
C GLN A 133 -20.56 2.25 3.24
N GLU A 134 -20.01 3.10 4.11
CA GLU A 134 -20.31 4.52 4.16
C GLU A 134 -19.11 5.32 4.69
N LEU A 135 -18.82 6.47 4.07
CA LEU A 135 -17.91 7.48 4.61
C LEU A 135 -18.72 8.71 5.06
N VAL A 136 -18.67 9.01 6.34
CA VAL A 136 -19.34 10.16 6.96
C VAL A 136 -18.33 11.28 7.22
N ILE A 137 -18.48 12.40 6.50
CA ILE A 137 -17.66 13.61 6.68
C ILE A 137 -18.49 14.68 7.41
N LYS A 138 -18.20 14.91 8.71
CA LYS A 138 -18.82 15.97 9.52
C LYS A 138 -17.86 17.14 9.67
N ALA A 139 -18.19 18.28 9.07
CA ALA A 139 -17.38 19.49 9.20
C ALA A 139 -18.22 20.76 9.05
N LYS A 140 -17.76 21.86 9.67
CA LYS A 140 -18.34 23.20 9.46
C LYS A 140 -18.17 23.67 8.00
N ARG A 141 -17.09 23.24 7.34
CA ARG A 141 -16.78 23.54 5.93
C ARG A 141 -15.99 22.37 5.33
N VAL A 142 -16.39 21.93 4.13
CA VAL A 142 -15.67 20.92 3.33
C VAL A 142 -15.11 21.61 2.08
N VAL A 143 -13.84 21.33 1.76
CA VAL A 143 -13.17 21.82 0.55
C VAL A 143 -12.57 20.62 -0.16
N LEU A 144 -12.97 20.42 -1.42
CA LEU A 144 -12.35 19.43 -2.31
C LEU A 144 -11.46 20.19 -3.29
N GLU A 145 -10.14 20.04 -3.14
CA GLU A 145 -9.15 20.72 -3.97
C GLU A 145 -8.35 19.69 -4.77
N GLY A 146 -8.26 19.90 -6.08
CA GLY A 146 -7.45 19.10 -6.99
C GLY A 146 -6.71 20.04 -7.94
N LYS A 147 -5.42 19.79 -8.15
CA LYS A 147 -4.59 20.63 -9.02
C LYS A 147 -5.02 20.57 -10.49
N GLU A 148 -5.37 19.37 -10.95
CA GLU A 148 -5.74 19.11 -12.34
C GLU A 148 -7.25 18.97 -12.50
N GLU A 149 -7.87 18.11 -11.68
CA GLU A 149 -9.30 17.86 -11.71
C GLU A 149 -9.86 17.38 -10.36
N VAL A 150 -11.16 17.61 -10.16
CA VAL A 150 -11.97 16.99 -9.11
C VAL A 150 -13.16 16.33 -9.80
N THR A 151 -13.38 15.03 -9.56
CA THR A 151 -14.53 14.30 -10.11
C THR A 151 -15.36 13.70 -8.99
N ILE A 152 -16.66 14.02 -8.97
CA ILE A 152 -17.65 13.42 -8.07
C ILE A 152 -18.50 12.46 -8.91
N ARG A 153 -18.52 11.17 -8.56
CA ARG A 153 -19.18 10.11 -9.35
C ARG A 153 -20.06 9.23 -8.47
N SER A 154 -21.20 8.81 -9.02
CA SER A 154 -22.05 7.76 -8.48
C SER A 154 -22.54 6.88 -9.64
N GLY A 155 -22.00 5.66 -9.75
CA GLY A 155 -22.21 4.79 -10.91
C GLY A 155 -21.78 5.47 -12.21
N GLU A 156 -22.69 5.55 -13.18
CA GLU A 156 -22.47 6.19 -14.49
C GLU A 156 -22.66 7.72 -14.49
N VAL A 157 -23.16 8.29 -13.39
CA VAL A 157 -23.37 9.73 -13.24
C VAL A 157 -22.12 10.37 -12.66
N ALA A 158 -21.66 11.46 -13.27
CA ALA A 158 -20.48 12.18 -12.80
C ALA A 158 -20.55 13.69 -13.04
N THR A 159 -19.98 14.46 -12.11
CA THR A 159 -19.65 15.87 -12.30
C THR A 159 -18.15 16.04 -12.16
N LYS A 160 -17.52 16.58 -13.21
CA LYS A 160 -16.09 16.84 -13.28
C LYS A 160 -15.83 18.33 -13.27
N PHE A 161 -14.97 18.78 -12.37
CA PHE A 161 -14.39 20.11 -12.30
C PHE A 161 -12.96 20.02 -12.84
N SER A 162 -12.66 20.74 -13.91
CA SER A 162 -11.35 20.74 -14.55
C SER A 162 -10.63 22.05 -14.27
N GLY A 163 -9.48 21.97 -13.59
CA GLY A 163 -8.62 23.12 -13.30
C GLY A 163 -7.87 23.62 -14.54
N ASN A 164 -7.63 22.74 -15.51
CA ASN A 164 -6.83 23.05 -16.70
C ASN A 164 -7.57 23.97 -17.69
N ASP A 165 -8.89 23.80 -17.83
CA ASP A 165 -9.72 24.54 -18.79
C ASP A 165 -10.86 25.34 -18.12
N GLY A 166 -10.95 25.32 -16.79
CA GLY A 166 -11.99 26.02 -16.01
C GLY A 166 -13.41 25.48 -16.24
N ARG A 167 -13.55 24.27 -16.80
CA ARG A 167 -14.84 23.72 -17.20
C ARG A 167 -15.43 22.80 -16.14
N ILE A 168 -16.75 22.89 -15.98
CA ILE A 168 -17.57 21.91 -15.25
C ILE A 168 -18.34 21.08 -16.27
N THR A 169 -18.17 19.76 -16.23
CA THR A 169 -18.89 18.81 -17.11
C THR A 169 -19.72 17.87 -16.26
N THR A 170 -21.03 17.84 -16.50
CA THR A 170 -21.95 16.90 -15.84
C THR A 170 -22.45 15.88 -16.86
N LYS A 171 -22.25 14.59 -16.57
CA LYS A 171 -22.74 13.45 -17.35
C LYS A 171 -23.84 12.75 -16.54
N ALA A 172 -25.06 12.76 -17.07
CA ALA A 172 -26.22 12.10 -16.49
C ALA A 172 -27.27 11.81 -17.57
N THR A 173 -28.19 10.87 -17.32
CA THR A 173 -29.34 10.63 -18.20
C THR A 173 -30.41 11.70 -18.06
N HIS A 174 -30.62 12.20 -16.84
CA HIS A 174 -31.56 13.27 -16.53
C HIS A 174 -30.91 14.26 -15.56
N ILE A 175 -31.06 15.55 -15.84
CA ILE A 175 -30.63 16.64 -14.95
C ILE A 175 -31.86 17.43 -14.54
N SER A 176 -32.18 17.42 -13.24
CA SER A 176 -33.23 18.28 -12.67
C SER A 176 -32.57 19.44 -11.92
N SER A 177 -32.96 20.66 -12.25
CA SER A 177 -32.53 21.86 -11.54
C SER A 177 -33.76 22.68 -11.15
N ARG A 178 -33.89 23.00 -9.87
CA ARG A 178 -35.01 23.74 -9.29
C ARG A 178 -34.46 24.89 -8.45
N ALA A 179 -35.01 26.08 -8.64
CA ALA A 179 -34.74 27.25 -7.82
C ALA A 179 -36.06 27.77 -7.24
N GLU A 180 -36.05 28.24 -5.98
CA GLU A 180 -37.23 28.84 -5.34
C GLU A 180 -37.60 30.21 -5.93
N LYS A 181 -36.63 30.89 -6.53
CA LYS A 181 -36.79 32.20 -7.19
C LYS A 181 -36.30 32.12 -8.62
N VAL A 182 -35.41 33.03 -9.03
CA VAL A 182 -34.91 33.11 -10.40
C VAL A 182 -33.70 32.19 -10.58
N HIS A 183 -33.78 31.28 -11.56
CA HIS A 183 -32.63 30.53 -12.05
C HIS A 183 -32.04 31.27 -13.27
N LYS A 184 -30.98 32.05 -13.03
CA LYS A 184 -30.33 32.84 -14.08
C LYS A 184 -29.17 32.05 -14.70
N ILE A 185 -29.26 31.75 -15.99
CA ILE A 185 -28.16 31.19 -16.78
C ILE A 185 -27.65 32.28 -17.72
N GLN A 186 -26.38 32.65 -17.60
CA GLN A 186 -25.74 33.64 -18.46
C GLN A 186 -24.55 32.99 -19.16
N GLY A 187 -24.53 33.08 -20.49
CA GLY A 187 -23.43 32.57 -21.31
C GLY A 187 -23.47 33.20 -22.69
N SER A 188 -22.33 33.23 -23.37
CA SER A 188 -22.24 33.70 -24.76
C SER A 188 -23.00 32.79 -25.73
N LYS A 189 -23.14 31.50 -25.40
CA LYS A 189 -23.91 30.50 -26.14
C LYS A 189 -24.58 29.52 -25.18
N ILE A 190 -25.88 29.33 -25.33
CA ILE A 190 -26.65 28.31 -24.61
C ILE A 190 -27.30 27.42 -25.67
N THR A 191 -26.97 26.13 -25.67
CA THR A 191 -27.62 25.14 -26.52
C THR A 191 -28.44 24.22 -25.63
N LEU A 192 -29.75 24.19 -25.86
CA LEU A 192 -30.68 23.23 -25.26
C LEU A 192 -31.26 22.41 -26.41
N ASN A 193 -31.27 21.09 -26.26
CA ASN A 193 -31.90 20.18 -27.21
C ASN A 193 -33.29 19.81 -26.71
#